data_AF-A0A2S4YZU7-F1
#
_entry.id   AF-A0A2S4YZU7-F1
#
_cell.length_a   1.000
_cell.length_b   1.000
_cell.length_c   1.000
_cell.angle_alpha   90.00
_cell.angle_beta   90.00
_cell.angle_gamma   90.00
#
_symmetry.space_group_name_H-M   'P 1'
#
loop_
_entity.id
_entity.type
_entity.pdbx_description
1 polymer ?
#
loop_
_entity_poly.entity_id
_entity_poly.type
_entity_poly.pdbx_seq_one_letter_code
_entity_poly.pdbx_strand_id
1 'polypeptide(L)'
;MTPQHTTWHERPNRQDGRPSAAAKPARWAADLVATMREGARLHLDYSAQSLWRVDRMIEEIRREGAPEAAVATVLRGFGAYAGEVIVRQTEGEWWASGGDHWVRTPDGKLWDPVDEAHRAYAGHGSLRLLCRDATSSA
;
A
#
# COMPACT_ATOMS: atom_id res chain seq x y z
N MET A 1 39.39 28.03 10.97
CA MET A 1 39.18 27.05 9.89
C MET A 1 38.92 25.72 10.58
N THR A 2 37.66 25.43 10.85
CA THR A 2 37.20 24.29 11.65
C THR A 2 36.20 23.51 10.79
N PRO A 3 36.36 22.20 10.56
CA PRO A 3 35.43 21.44 9.73
C PRO A 3 34.21 21.07 10.55
N GLN A 4 33.03 21.36 10.01
CA GLN A 4 31.76 21.03 10.66
C GLN A 4 31.35 19.65 10.17
N HIS A 5 31.51 18.65 11.03
CA HIS A 5 30.90 17.33 10.90
C HIS A 5 29.40 17.49 11.13
N THR A 6 28.60 17.49 10.08
CA THR A 6 27.14 17.40 10.20
C THR A 6 26.70 16.00 9.83
N THR A 7 26.50 15.19 10.87
CA THR A 7 25.84 13.89 10.88
C THR A 7 24.44 13.97 10.31
N TRP A 8 24.14 13.16 9.28
CA TRP A 8 22.78 12.79 8.92
C TRP A 8 22.29 11.68 9.84
N HIS A 9 21.19 11.91 10.56
CA HIS A 9 20.13 10.94 10.88
C HIS A 9 19.02 11.69 11.64
N GLU A 10 18.29 12.55 10.92
CA GLU A 10 17.05 13.11 11.45
C GLU A 10 16.01 11.99 11.41
N ARG A 11 15.74 11.40 12.58
CA ARG A 11 14.63 10.47 12.77
C ARG A 11 13.33 11.25 12.60
N PRO A 12 12.40 10.85 11.71
CA PRO A 12 11.13 11.55 11.60
C PRO A 12 10.40 11.55 12.95
N ASN A 13 9.94 12.75 13.31
CA ASN A 13 9.30 13.10 14.57
C ASN A 13 8.09 12.17 14.86
N ARG A 14 8.02 11.66 16.09
CA ARG A 14 7.10 10.60 16.56
C ARG A 14 5.66 11.09 16.80
N GLN A 15 5.24 12.23 16.25
CA GLN A 15 4.08 12.98 16.75
C GLN A 15 2.96 13.32 15.74
N ASP A 16 2.80 12.60 14.63
CA ASP A 16 1.66 12.86 13.69
C ASP A 16 0.83 11.62 13.31
N GLY A 17 0.76 10.61 14.18
CA GLY A 17 -0.14 9.46 14.01
C GLY A 17 -1.55 9.73 14.54
N ARG A 18 -2.32 10.65 13.94
CA ARG A 18 -3.73 10.84 14.33
C ARG A 18 -4.55 9.62 13.86
N PRO A 19 -5.38 8.95 14.70
CA PRO A 19 -6.19 7.79 14.31
C PRO A 19 -7.12 8.04 13.10
N SER A 20 -7.48 9.31 12.85
CA SER A 20 -8.32 9.71 11.71
C SER A 20 -7.58 9.71 10.36
N ALA A 21 -6.24 9.86 10.34
CA ALA A 21 -5.45 9.74 9.11
C ALA A 21 -5.33 8.27 8.65
N ALA A 22 -5.28 7.33 9.60
CA ALA A 22 -5.33 5.89 9.37
C ALA A 22 -6.66 5.40 8.78
N ALA A 23 -7.74 6.21 8.85
CA ALA A 23 -9.03 5.85 8.26
C ALA A 23 -9.09 6.07 6.73
N LYS A 24 -8.19 6.88 6.15
CA LYS A 24 -8.21 7.18 4.70
C LYS A 24 -7.88 5.94 3.85
N PRO A 25 -6.82 5.15 4.13
CA PRO A 25 -6.56 3.92 3.40
C PRO A 25 -7.72 2.92 3.44
N ALA A 26 -8.32 2.70 4.62
CA ALA A 26 -9.47 1.81 4.75
C ALA A 26 -10.65 2.23 3.84
N ARG A 27 -10.91 3.55 3.72
CA ARG A 27 -11.94 4.06 2.80
C ARG A 27 -11.57 3.82 1.34
N TRP A 28 -10.33 4.10 0.93
CA TRP A 28 -9.89 3.85 -0.45
C TRP A 28 -9.97 2.37 -0.82
N ALA A 29 -9.65 1.48 0.12
CA ALA A 29 -9.81 0.04 -0.07
C ALA A 29 -11.29 -0.34 -0.26
N ALA A 30 -12.20 0.20 0.56
CA ALA A 30 -13.63 -0.05 0.43
C ALA A 30 -14.20 0.48 -0.90
N ASP A 31 -13.82 1.68 -1.31
CA ASP A 31 -14.23 2.29 -2.59
C ASP A 31 -13.76 1.45 -3.78
N LEU A 32 -12.52 0.94 -3.72
CA LEU A 32 -12.00 0.00 -4.71
C LEU A 32 -12.84 -1.28 -4.74
N VAL A 33 -13.12 -1.90 -3.60
CA VAL A 33 -13.90 -3.16 -3.53
C VAL A 33 -15.28 -2.97 -4.16
N ALA A 34 -15.95 -1.84 -3.89
CA ALA A 34 -17.23 -1.50 -4.51
C ALA A 34 -17.08 -1.37 -6.04
N THR A 35 -16.10 -0.60 -6.50
CA THR A 35 -15.83 -0.38 -7.93
C THR A 35 -15.53 -1.69 -8.67
N MET A 36 -14.70 -2.56 -8.08
CA MET A 36 -14.31 -3.85 -8.65
C MET A 36 -15.49 -4.83 -8.72
N ARG A 37 -16.38 -4.78 -7.72
CA ARG A 37 -17.59 -5.59 -7.70
C ARG A 37 -18.59 -5.15 -8.78
N GLU A 38 -18.79 -3.84 -8.95
CA GLU A 38 -19.78 -3.29 -9.88
C GLU A 38 -19.30 -3.30 -11.33
N GLY A 39 -18.04 -2.93 -11.57
CA GLY A 39 -17.47 -2.83 -12.91
C GLY A 39 -16.89 -4.15 -13.44
N ALA A 40 -15.96 -4.75 -12.69
CA ALA A 40 -15.22 -5.94 -13.13
C ALA A 40 -15.86 -7.27 -12.68
N ARG A 41 -16.96 -7.21 -11.90
CA ARG A 41 -17.56 -8.38 -11.22
C ARG A 41 -16.55 -9.19 -10.42
N LEU A 42 -15.51 -8.52 -9.92
CA LEU A 42 -14.42 -9.12 -9.19
C LEU A 42 -14.72 -9.06 -7.69
N HIS A 43 -14.72 -10.22 -7.03
CA HIS A 43 -14.89 -10.29 -5.58
C HIS A 43 -13.53 -10.23 -4.87
N LEU A 44 -13.38 -9.20 -4.04
CA LEU A 44 -12.24 -8.94 -3.19
C LEU A 44 -12.70 -9.04 -1.73
N ASP A 45 -12.20 -10.05 -1.02
CA ASP A 45 -12.68 -10.51 0.29
C ASP A 45 -11.72 -10.17 1.44
N TYR A 46 -10.73 -9.32 1.18
CA TYR A 46 -9.64 -8.99 2.09
C TYR A 46 -8.78 -10.18 2.54
N SER A 47 -8.75 -11.26 1.76
CA SER A 47 -7.82 -12.37 1.97
C SER A 47 -6.49 -12.13 1.26
N ALA A 48 -5.41 -12.73 1.76
CA ALA A 48 -4.12 -12.76 1.03
C ALA A 48 -4.25 -13.40 -0.37
N GLN A 49 -5.18 -14.34 -0.55
CA GLN A 49 -5.42 -15.00 -1.84
C GLN A 49 -5.98 -14.03 -2.89
N SER A 50 -6.86 -13.11 -2.47
CA SER A 50 -7.44 -12.12 -3.37
C SER A 50 -6.41 -11.15 -4.00
N LEU A 51 -5.23 -11.00 -3.38
CA LEU A 51 -4.15 -10.16 -3.92
C LEU A 51 -3.62 -10.67 -5.26
N TRP A 52 -3.72 -11.97 -5.54
CA TRP A 52 -3.40 -12.48 -6.87
C TRP A 52 -4.32 -11.87 -7.94
N ARG A 53 -5.61 -11.67 -7.63
CA ARG A 53 -6.56 -11.04 -8.56
C ARG A 53 -6.21 -9.57 -8.77
N VAL A 54 -5.76 -8.88 -7.71
CA VAL A 54 -5.31 -7.49 -7.79
C VAL A 54 -4.07 -7.37 -8.67
N ASP A 55 -3.03 -8.19 -8.45
CA ASP A 55 -1.82 -8.20 -9.29
C ASP A 55 -2.17 -8.45 -10.77
N ARG A 56 -3.14 -9.35 -11.04
CA ARG A 56 -3.64 -9.60 -12.40
C ARG A 56 -4.33 -8.39 -13.02
N MET A 57 -5.15 -7.66 -12.27
CA MET A 57 -5.78 -6.44 -12.76
C MET A 57 -4.75 -5.34 -13.06
N ILE A 58 -3.74 -5.17 -12.20
CA ILE A 58 -2.65 -4.20 -12.45
C ILE A 58 -1.90 -4.55 -13.73
N GLU A 59 -1.60 -5.83 -13.95
CA GLU A 59 -0.98 -6.34 -15.18
C GLU A 59 -1.85 -6.07 -16.42
N GLU A 60 -3.16 -6.28 -16.32
CA GLU A 60 -4.11 -6.03 -17.42
C GLU A 60 -4.14 -4.54 -17.79
N ILE A 61 -4.28 -3.65 -16.81
CA ILE A 61 -4.24 -2.19 -17.03
C ILE A 61 -2.89 -1.75 -17.62
N ARG A 62 -1.78 -2.36 -17.19
CA ARG A 62 -0.45 -2.06 -17.75
C ARG A 62 -0.39 -2.40 -19.23
N ARG A 63 -0.94 -3.55 -19.63
CA ARG A 63 -0.96 -4.00 -21.04
C ARG A 63 -1.81 -3.11 -21.94
N GLU A 64 -2.82 -2.46 -21.39
CA GLU A 64 -3.62 -1.44 -22.09
C GLU A 64 -2.84 -0.14 -22.35
N GLY A 65 -1.68 0.05 -21.72
CA GLY A 65 -0.79 1.18 -21.98
C GLY A 65 -1.30 2.52 -21.44
N ALA A 66 -2.16 2.48 -20.41
CA ALA A 66 -2.67 3.70 -19.78
C ALA A 66 -1.53 4.57 -19.23
N PRO A 67 -1.61 5.91 -19.32
CA PRO A 67 -0.63 6.77 -18.66
C PRO A 67 -0.69 6.62 -17.13
N GLU A 68 0.46 6.65 -16.45
CA GLU A 68 0.55 6.45 -14.99
C GLU A 68 -0.36 7.43 -14.20
N ALA A 69 -0.41 8.69 -14.64
CA ALA A 69 -1.27 9.71 -14.05
C ALA A 69 -2.77 9.35 -14.13
N ALA A 70 -3.21 8.64 -15.18
CA ALA A 70 -4.60 8.22 -15.34
C ALA A 70 -4.98 7.07 -14.40
N VAL A 71 -4.01 6.24 -14.01
CA VAL A 71 -4.22 5.07 -13.15
C VAL A 71 -3.87 5.32 -11.69
N ALA A 72 -3.25 6.45 -11.34
CA ALA A 72 -2.79 6.75 -9.98
C ALA A 72 -3.89 6.58 -8.91
N THR A 73 -5.14 6.94 -9.20
CA THR A 73 -6.23 6.75 -8.24
C THR A 73 -6.62 5.28 -8.03
N VAL A 74 -6.64 4.47 -9.08
CA VAL A 74 -6.95 3.05 -8.94
C VAL A 74 -5.78 2.28 -8.31
N LEU A 75 -4.53 2.64 -8.64
CA LEU A 75 -3.34 2.08 -7.99
C LEU A 75 -3.30 2.40 -6.50
N ARG A 76 -3.66 3.62 -6.09
CA ARG A 76 -3.83 3.97 -4.67
C ARG A 76 -4.88 3.09 -3.98
N GLY A 77 -6.00 2.83 -4.66
CA GLY A 77 -7.01 1.88 -4.18
C GLY A 77 -6.45 0.47 -4.01
N PHE A 78 -5.73 -0.05 -5.00
CA PHE A 78 -5.10 -1.38 -4.94
C PHE A 78 -4.08 -1.50 -3.82
N GLY A 79 -3.21 -0.50 -3.66
CA GLY A 79 -2.26 -0.44 -2.55
C GLY A 79 -2.97 -0.38 -1.20
N ALA A 80 -3.99 0.47 -1.06
CA ALA A 80 -4.77 0.55 0.18
C ALA A 80 -5.45 -0.79 0.52
N TYR A 81 -5.99 -1.50 -0.48
CA TYR A 81 -6.54 -2.84 -0.28
C TYR A 81 -5.48 -3.84 0.21
N ALA A 82 -4.29 -3.84 -0.40
CA ALA A 82 -3.20 -4.69 0.04
C ALA A 82 -2.75 -4.37 1.48
N GLY A 83 -2.67 -3.09 1.83
CA GLY A 83 -2.35 -2.69 3.20
C GLY A 83 -3.41 -3.13 4.22
N GLU A 84 -4.70 -3.06 3.87
CA GLU A 84 -5.77 -3.63 4.71
C GLU A 84 -5.63 -5.14 4.92
N VAL A 85 -5.23 -5.87 3.88
CA VAL A 85 -4.93 -7.31 4.01
C VAL A 85 -3.77 -7.53 4.98
N ILE A 86 -2.67 -6.78 4.85
CA ILE A 86 -1.50 -6.91 5.73
C ILE A 86 -1.90 -6.59 7.18
N VAL A 87 -2.55 -5.46 7.43
CA VAL A 87 -3.04 -5.04 8.75
C VAL A 87 -3.84 -6.17 9.43
N ARG A 88 -4.73 -6.84 8.68
CA ARG A 88 -5.54 -7.95 9.21
C ARG A 88 -4.74 -9.23 9.45
N GLN A 89 -3.75 -9.52 8.62
CA GLN A 89 -2.93 -10.74 8.73
C GLN A 89 -1.87 -10.64 9.82
N THR A 90 -1.39 -9.44 10.12
CA THR A 90 -0.26 -9.22 11.04
C THR A 90 -0.64 -8.46 12.30
N GLU A 91 -1.91 -8.09 12.49
CA GLU A 91 -2.32 -7.10 13.51
C GLU A 91 -1.52 -5.78 13.40
N GLY A 92 -1.19 -5.41 12.15
CA GLY A 92 -0.43 -4.19 11.86
C GLY A 92 -1.29 -2.94 11.97
N GLU A 93 -0.66 -1.78 11.83
CA GLU A 93 -1.35 -0.49 11.94
C GLU A 93 -0.98 0.42 10.77
N TRP A 94 -1.96 1.21 10.30
CA TRP A 94 -1.69 2.28 9.35
C TRP A 94 -1.02 3.48 10.02
N TRP A 95 0.06 3.94 9.41
CA TRP A 95 0.81 5.13 9.78
C TRP A 95 0.74 6.13 8.63
N ALA A 96 0.66 7.42 8.94
CA ALA A 96 0.63 8.47 7.92
C ALA A 96 1.52 9.64 8.33
N SER A 97 2.23 10.21 7.36
CA SER A 97 3.02 11.43 7.52
C SER A 97 3.18 12.10 6.15
N GLY A 98 3.07 13.42 6.09
CA GLY A 98 3.29 14.16 4.83
C GLY A 98 2.32 13.86 3.68
N GLY A 99 1.27 13.06 3.91
CA GLY A 99 0.35 12.59 2.86
C GLY A 99 0.61 11.15 2.39
N ASP A 100 1.74 10.57 2.79
CA ASP A 100 2.09 9.18 2.55
C ASP A 100 1.47 8.28 3.62
N HIS A 101 1.26 7.00 3.27
CA HIS A 101 0.58 6.02 4.10
C HIS A 101 1.35 4.69 4.10
N TRP A 102 1.76 4.23 5.27
CA TRP A 102 2.51 2.99 5.47
C TRP A 102 1.76 2.04 6.38
N VAL A 103 2.02 0.74 6.23
CA VAL A 103 1.63 -0.27 7.22
C VAL A 103 2.81 -0.56 8.12
N ARG A 104 2.64 -0.42 9.42
CA ARG A 104 3.61 -0.84 10.43
C ARG A 104 3.23 -2.20 10.98
N THR A 105 4.09 -3.20 10.79
CA THR A 105 3.92 -4.54 11.37
C THR A 105 4.42 -4.59 12.83
N PRO A 106 4.02 -5.59 13.64
CA PRO A 106 4.41 -5.67 15.07
C PRO A 106 5.92 -5.71 15.32
N ASP A 107 6.69 -6.30 14.40
CA ASP A 107 8.15 -6.29 14.39
C ASP A 107 8.75 -4.88 14.18
N GLY A 108 7.91 -3.88 13.90
CA GLY A 108 8.26 -2.48 13.77
C GLY A 108 8.66 -2.06 12.35
N LYS A 109 8.65 -2.97 11.37
CA LYS A 109 8.92 -2.63 9.96
C LYS A 109 7.79 -1.80 9.37
N LEU A 110 8.16 -0.96 8.41
CA LEU A 110 7.23 -0.13 7.64
C LEU A 110 7.19 -0.67 6.20
N TRP A 111 5.97 -0.80 5.69
CA TRP A 111 5.68 -1.26 4.34
C TRP A 111 4.90 -0.17 3.63
N ASP A 112 5.16 0.03 2.33
CA ASP A 112 4.45 1.00 1.50
C ASP A 112 3.63 0.27 0.41
N PRO A 113 2.37 -0.09 0.70
CA PRO A 113 1.53 -0.78 -0.27
C PRO A 113 1.15 0.08 -1.47
N VAL A 114 1.14 1.41 -1.33
CA VAL A 114 0.79 2.32 -2.43
C VAL A 114 1.94 2.39 -3.41
N ASP A 115 3.17 2.63 -2.93
CA ASP A 115 4.37 2.57 -3.77
C ASP A 115 4.51 1.20 -4.44
N GLU A 116 4.26 0.10 -3.70
CA GLU A 116 4.33 -1.23 -4.29
C GLU A 116 3.31 -1.44 -5.42
N ALA A 117 2.12 -0.84 -5.35
CA ALA A 117 1.15 -0.89 -6.45
C ALA A 117 1.68 -0.14 -7.70
N HIS A 118 2.37 1.00 -7.52
CA HIS A 118 3.06 1.69 -8.60
C HIS A 118 4.22 0.86 -9.17
N ARG A 119 5.01 0.20 -8.32
CA ARG A 119 6.08 -0.71 -8.75
C ARG A 119 5.53 -1.91 -9.52
N ALA A 120 4.42 -2.49 -9.08
CA ALA A 120 3.73 -3.56 -9.79
C ALA A 120 3.23 -3.09 -11.17
N TYR A 121 2.65 -1.89 -11.24
CA TYR A 121 2.25 -1.27 -12.49
C TYR A 121 3.44 -0.99 -13.42
N ALA A 122 4.60 -0.64 -12.89
CA ALA A 122 5.82 -0.51 -13.67
C ALA A 122 6.42 -1.87 -14.10
N GLY A 123 5.94 -2.99 -13.56
CA GLY A 123 6.42 -4.35 -13.86
C GLY A 123 7.52 -4.90 -12.93
N HIS A 124 7.74 -4.27 -11.78
CA HIS A 124 8.85 -4.57 -10.86
C HIS A 124 8.39 -4.92 -9.43
N GLY A 125 7.08 -5.10 -9.22
CA GLY A 125 6.49 -5.30 -7.90
C GLY A 125 5.33 -6.30 -7.91
N SER A 126 4.86 -6.66 -6.72
CA SER A 126 3.68 -7.51 -6.53
C SER A 126 3.12 -7.31 -5.13
N LEU A 127 1.85 -6.96 -5.05
CA LEU A 127 1.16 -6.76 -3.77
C LEU A 127 1.04 -8.09 -3.01
N ARG A 128 0.92 -9.22 -3.72
CA ARG A 128 0.96 -10.54 -3.09
C ARG A 128 2.32 -10.84 -2.46
N LEU A 129 3.42 -10.49 -3.13
CA LEU A 129 4.77 -10.71 -2.58
C LEU A 129 5.05 -9.79 -1.40
N LEU A 130 4.66 -8.51 -1.49
CA LEU A 130 4.72 -7.58 -0.36
C LEU A 130 3.97 -8.13 0.86
N CYS A 131 2.72 -8.58 0.67
CA CYS A 131 1.95 -9.16 1.76
C CYS A 131 2.61 -10.40 2.34
N ARG A 132 3.13 -11.31 1.50
CA ARG A 132 3.83 -12.51 1.96
C ARG A 132 5.05 -12.15 2.82
N ASP A 133 5.84 -11.18 2.37
CA ASP A 133 7.08 -10.79 3.04
C ASP A 133 6.80 -10.03 4.35
N ALA A 134 5.73 -9.23 4.39
CA ALA A 134 5.21 -8.58 5.59
C ALA A 134 4.72 -9.60 6.62
N THR A 135 3.93 -10.60 6.21
CA THR A 135 3.42 -11.64 7.11
C THR A 135 4.53 -12.59 7.58
N SER A 136 5.57 -12.83 6.78
CA SER A 136 6.71 -13.67 7.19
C SER A 136 7.65 -12.96 8.17
N SER A 137 7.51 -11.63 8.29
CA SER A 137 8.31 -10.79 9.19
C SER A 137 7.61 -10.48 10.51
N ALA A 138 6.29 -10.69 10.57
CA ALA A 138 5.44 -10.34 11.72
C ALA A 138 5.59 -11.30 12.90
#